data_AF-A0AAV5VQU4-F1
#
_entry.id   AF-A0AAV5VQU4-F1
#
_cell.length_a   1.000
_cell.length_b   1.000
_cell.length_c   1.000
_cell.angle_alpha   90.00
_cell.angle_beta   90.00
_cell.angle_gamma   90.00
#
_symmetry.space_group_name_H-M   'P 1'
#
loop_
_entity.id
_entity.type
_entity.pdbx_description
1 polymer ?
#
loop_
_entity_poly.entity_id
_entity_poly.type
_entity_poly.pdbx_seq_one_letter_code
_entity_poly.pdbx_strand_id
1 'polypeptide(L)'
;MLISINRFAAIIFPWRSRQYITVRSTWMAVMLALLLSVLHCLPILVGKDMWFCYDRTTMRWVFSGTKQGEIFESGYNNAYLRAFAGLRFFITMKVEPSVQNSNKLSNRKSRESRKMEIRLFKQAFSQSVPLILTFCSFAYITPLYDDDFHKFLSTTLVWHIAHGLDG
;
A
#
# COMPACT_ATOMS: atom_id res chain seq x y z
N MET A 1 -2.47 -2.25 4.36
CA MET A 1 -3.45 -2.91 3.45
C MET A 1 -4.41 -3.79 4.21
N LEU A 2 -3.92 -4.76 4.99
CA LEU A 2 -4.75 -5.64 5.82
C LEU A 2 -5.67 -4.84 6.77
N ILE A 3 -5.16 -3.75 7.36
CA ILE A 3 -5.97 -2.82 8.17
C ILE A 3 -7.10 -2.18 7.35
N SER A 4 -6.81 -1.71 6.13
CA SER A 4 -7.80 -1.11 5.23
C SER A 4 -8.84 -2.12 4.74
N ILE A 5 -8.43 -3.36 4.42
CA ILE A 5 -9.33 -4.47 4.03
C ILE A 5 -10.21 -4.89 5.21
N ASN A 6 -9.63 -5.02 6.40
CA ASN A 6 -10.36 -5.34 7.61
C ASN A 6 -11.44 -4.28 7.92
N ARG A 7 -11.07 -2.99 7.82
CA ARG A 7 -12.00 -1.86 7.99
C ARG A 7 -13.04 -1.79 6.87
N PHE A 8 -12.66 -2.08 5.63
CA PHE A 8 -13.57 -2.17 4.48
C PHE A 8 -14.64 -3.24 4.70
N ALA A 9 -14.22 -4.44 5.08
CA ALA A 9 -15.12 -5.55 5.36
C ALA A 9 -16.07 -5.22 6.53
N ALA A 10 -15.57 -4.55 7.57
CA ALA A 10 -16.41 -4.07 8.68
C ALA A 10 -17.50 -3.08 8.22
N ILE A 11 -17.16 -2.15 7.33
CA ILE A 11 -18.09 -1.12 6.83
C ILE A 11 -19.12 -1.65 5.84
N ILE A 12 -18.72 -2.53 4.90
CA ILE A 12 -19.62 -3.06 3.86
C ILE A 12 -20.47 -4.22 4.38
N PHE A 13 -19.91 -5.05 5.26
CA PHE A 13 -20.58 -6.25 5.79
C PHE A 13 -20.58 -6.25 7.33
N PRO A 14 -21.30 -5.35 8.00
CA PRO A 14 -21.24 -5.20 9.46
C PRO A 14 -21.67 -6.47 10.23
N TRP A 15 -22.61 -7.25 9.68
CA TRP A 15 -23.09 -8.50 10.32
C TRP A 15 -22.25 -9.74 9.98
N ARG A 16 -21.64 -9.80 8.79
CA ARG A 16 -20.81 -10.94 8.35
C ARG A 16 -19.34 -10.77 8.68
N SER A 17 -18.81 -9.55 8.72
CA SER A 17 -17.39 -9.29 9.02
C SER A 17 -17.02 -9.80 10.41
N ARG A 18 -17.91 -9.66 11.39
CA ARG A 18 -17.69 -10.14 12.77
C ARG A 18 -17.64 -11.67 12.89
N GLN A 19 -18.22 -12.39 11.94
CA GLN A 19 -18.14 -13.86 11.85
C GLN A 19 -16.88 -14.33 11.11
N TYR A 20 -16.45 -13.64 10.05
CA TYR A 20 -15.31 -14.08 9.23
C TYR A 20 -13.95 -13.48 9.66
N ILE A 21 -13.95 -12.29 10.25
CA ILE A 21 -12.76 -11.61 10.75
C ILE A 21 -12.69 -11.80 12.25
N THR A 22 -12.15 -12.95 12.63
CA THR A 22 -11.76 -13.25 14.01
C THR A 22 -10.28 -12.92 14.21
N VAL A 23 -9.86 -12.78 15.48
CA VAL A 23 -8.45 -12.55 15.85
C VAL A 23 -7.54 -13.64 15.24
N ARG A 24 -8.01 -14.90 15.21
CA ARG A 24 -7.28 -16.02 14.58
C ARG A 24 -7.14 -15.83 13.07
N SER A 25 -8.22 -15.45 12.38
CA SER A 25 -8.21 -15.15 10.94
C SER A 25 -7.28 -13.98 10.60
N THR A 26 -7.28 -12.92 11.43
CA THR A 26 -6.36 -11.78 11.26
C THR A 26 -4.90 -12.21 11.46
N TRP A 27 -4.59 -12.99 12.50
CA TRP A 27 -3.25 -13.53 12.71
C TRP A 27 -2.80 -14.43 11.55
N MET A 28 -3.67 -15.32 11.07
CA MET A 28 -3.39 -16.15 9.90
C MET A 28 -3.11 -15.30 8.65
N ALA A 29 -3.89 -14.24 8.42
CA ALA A 29 -3.67 -13.33 7.29
C ALA A 29 -2.35 -12.55 7.40
N VAL A 30 -1.98 -12.13 8.61
CA VAL A 30 -0.68 -11.47 8.86
C VAL A 30 0.47 -12.45 8.62
N MET A 31 0.39 -13.66 9.17
CA MET A 31 1.42 -14.69 8.97
C MET A 31 1.55 -15.09 7.49
N LEU A 32 0.43 -15.24 6.79
CA LEU A 32 0.42 -15.51 5.36
C LEU A 32 1.06 -14.36 4.57
N ALA A 33 0.76 -13.11 4.91
CA ALA A 33 1.37 -11.95 4.26
C ALA A 33 2.88 -11.86 4.51
N LEU A 34 3.33 -12.17 5.73
CA LEU A 34 4.75 -12.26 6.06
C LEU A 34 5.43 -13.38 5.28
N LEU A 35 4.80 -14.57 5.24
CA LEU A 35 5.32 -15.71 4.48
C LEU A 35 5.46 -15.37 3.00
N LEU A 36 4.43 -14.79 2.39
CA LEU A 36 4.46 -14.34 0.99
C LEU A 36 5.54 -13.27 0.77
N SER A 37 5.77 -12.38 1.74
CA SER A 37 6.82 -11.36 1.64
C SER A 37 8.21 -11.99 1.67
N VAL A 38 8.44 -12.97 2.54
CA VAL A 38 9.69 -13.73 2.59
C VAL A 38 9.89 -14.49 1.28
N LEU A 39 8.87 -15.21 0.81
CA LEU A 39 8.90 -15.95 -0.45
C LEU A 39 9.20 -15.04 -1.65
N HIS A 40 8.67 -13.82 -1.66
CA HIS A 40 8.96 -12.83 -2.70
C HIS A 40 10.41 -12.35 -2.68
N CYS A 41 11.04 -12.26 -1.50
CA CYS A 41 12.44 -11.86 -1.37
C CYS A 41 13.44 -13.01 -1.60
N LEU A 42 13.01 -14.28 -1.50
CA LEU A 42 13.88 -15.45 -1.65
C LEU A 42 14.68 -15.49 -2.97
N PRO A 43 14.10 -15.16 -4.15
CA PRO A 43 14.84 -15.15 -5.41
C PRO A 43 16.07 -14.22 -5.38
N ILE A 44 15.97 -13.08 -4.70
CA ILE A 44 17.09 -12.13 -4.56
C ILE A 44 18.18 -12.71 -3.63
N LEU A 45 17.79 -13.47 -2.61
CA LEU A 45 18.72 -14.02 -1.62
C LEU A 45 19.50 -15.26 -2.11
N VAL A 46 18.89 -16.07 -2.97
CA VAL A 46 19.43 -17.37 -3.39
C VAL A 46 19.87 -17.37 -4.86
N GLY A 47 19.37 -16.42 -5.66
CA GLY A 47 19.70 -16.29 -7.07
C GLY A 47 21.17 -15.95 -7.30
N LYS A 48 21.83 -16.70 -8.19
CA LYS A 48 23.18 -16.35 -8.66
C LYS A 48 23.09 -15.11 -9.55
N ASP A 49 23.99 -14.16 -9.35
CA ASP A 49 24.06 -12.90 -10.10
C ASP A 49 22.77 -12.06 -10.04
N MET A 50 21.95 -12.29 -9.01
CA MET A 50 20.82 -11.46 -8.64
C MET A 50 21.22 -10.60 -7.44
N TRP A 51 21.24 -9.29 -7.63
CA TRP A 51 21.49 -8.34 -6.56
C TRP A 51 20.49 -7.20 -6.61
N PHE A 52 20.26 -6.60 -5.45
CA PHE A 52 19.39 -5.46 -5.26
C PHE A 52 20.17 -4.41 -4.47
N CYS A 53 20.51 -3.30 -5.13
CA CYS A 53 21.33 -2.27 -4.52
C CYS A 53 20.73 -0.88 -4.76
N TYR A 54 21.17 0.06 -3.93
CA TYR A 54 20.80 1.45 -4.08
C TYR A 54 21.80 2.15 -4.98
N ASP A 55 21.33 2.65 -6.13
CA ASP A 55 22.13 3.52 -7.00
C ASP A 55 21.97 4.97 -6.55
N ARG A 56 23.10 5.57 -6.15
CA ARG A 56 23.14 6.97 -5.72
C ARG A 56 22.93 7.95 -6.88
N THR A 57 23.33 7.58 -8.10
CA THR A 57 23.24 8.48 -9.25
C THR A 57 21.78 8.73 -9.61
N THR A 58 20.98 7.68 -9.66
CA THR A 58 19.55 7.77 -9.99
C THR A 58 18.65 7.89 -8.75
N MET A 59 19.21 7.80 -7.54
CA MET A 59 18.46 7.77 -6.27
C MET A 59 17.37 6.69 -6.25
N ARG A 60 17.65 5.55 -6.89
CA ARG A 60 16.72 4.43 -7.05
C ARG A 60 17.32 3.14 -6.49
N TRP A 61 16.43 2.25 -6.08
CA TRP A 61 16.78 0.86 -5.90
C TRP A 61 16.73 0.15 -7.24
N VAL A 62 17.83 -0.50 -7.61
CA VAL A 62 18.01 -1.10 -8.93
C VAL A 62 18.28 -2.60 -8.76
N PHE A 63 17.67 -3.40 -9.62
CA PHE A 63 17.94 -4.83 -9.72
C PHE A 63 19.12 -5.08 -10.64
N SER A 64 19.81 -6.20 -10.46
CA SER A 64 20.91 -6.59 -11.33
C SER A 64 20.51 -6.58 -12.81
N GLY A 65 21.28 -5.90 -13.66
CA GLY A 65 21.10 -5.89 -15.12
C GLY A 65 21.42 -7.24 -15.82
N THR A 66 21.43 -8.33 -15.06
CA THR A 66 21.51 -9.68 -15.61
C THR A 66 20.13 -10.08 -16.13
N LYS A 67 20.10 -10.99 -17.10
CA LYS A 67 18.84 -11.51 -17.67
C LYS A 67 17.86 -12.01 -16.59
N GLN A 68 18.37 -12.57 -15.50
CA GLN A 68 17.54 -13.04 -14.38
C GLN A 68 16.99 -11.88 -13.54
N GLY A 69 17.79 -10.84 -13.28
CA GLY A 69 17.34 -9.65 -12.55
C GLY A 69 16.30 -8.85 -13.33
N GLU A 70 16.46 -8.68 -14.65
CA GLU A 70 15.46 -8.01 -15.50
C GLU A 70 14.12 -8.76 -15.55
N ILE A 71 14.17 -10.10 -15.64
CA ILE A 71 12.97 -10.95 -15.58
C ILE A 71 12.27 -10.79 -14.21
N PHE A 72 13.05 -10.74 -13.13
CA PHE A 72 12.51 -10.54 -11.79
C PHE A 72 11.86 -9.15 -11.63
N GLU A 73 12.56 -8.11 -12.06
CA GLU A 73 12.09 -6.72 -11.98
C GLU A 73 10.81 -6.49 -12.79
N SER A 74 10.85 -6.84 -14.08
CA SER A 74 9.74 -6.57 -15.02
C SER A 74 8.56 -7.52 -14.82
N GLY A 75 8.85 -8.81 -14.61
CA GLY A 75 7.84 -9.87 -14.55
C GLY A 75 7.16 -10.01 -13.19
N TYR A 76 7.92 -9.90 -12.09
CA TYR A 76 7.42 -10.22 -10.75
C TYR A 76 7.22 -8.96 -9.91
N ASN A 77 8.27 -8.15 -9.72
CA ASN A 77 8.22 -7.01 -8.80
C ASN A 77 7.27 -5.90 -9.31
N ASN A 78 7.37 -5.52 -10.58
CA ASN A 78 6.52 -4.50 -11.18
C ASN A 78 5.06 -4.95 -11.35
N ALA A 79 4.82 -6.25 -11.54
CA ALA A 79 3.47 -6.81 -11.56
C ALA A 79 2.84 -6.80 -10.16
N TYR A 80 3.61 -7.19 -9.13
CA TYR A 80 3.19 -7.17 -7.74
C TYR A 80 2.83 -5.75 -7.28
N LEU A 81 3.70 -4.76 -7.55
CA LEU A 81 3.46 -3.34 -7.22
C LEU A 81 2.19 -2.81 -7.90
N ARG A 82 2.00 -3.09 -9.19
CA ARG A 82 0.80 -2.68 -9.95
C ARG A 82 -0.48 -3.32 -9.41
N ALA A 83 -0.44 -4.62 -9.11
CA ALA A 83 -1.57 -5.32 -8.51
C ALA A 83 -1.90 -4.77 -7.11
N PHE A 84 -0.89 -4.46 -6.30
CA PHE A 84 -1.05 -3.89 -4.96
C PHE A 84 -1.67 -2.49 -4.99
N ALA A 85 -1.17 -1.61 -5.87
CA ALA A 85 -1.70 -0.27 -6.04
C ALA A 85 -3.14 -0.31 -6.59
N GLY A 86 -3.38 -1.13 -7.62
CA GLY A 86 -4.70 -1.30 -8.23
C GLY A 86 -5.75 -1.82 -7.26
N LEU A 87 -5.47 -2.91 -6.55
CA LEU A 87 -6.40 -3.50 -5.58
C LEU A 87 -6.78 -2.50 -4.48
N ARG A 88 -5.82 -1.70 -3.99
CA ARG A 88 -6.09 -0.65 -3.01
C ARG A 88 -6.99 0.46 -3.56
N PHE A 89 -6.76 0.90 -4.80
CA PHE A 89 -7.59 1.93 -5.44
C PHE A 89 -9.04 1.45 -5.64
N PHE A 90 -9.23 0.21 -6.12
CA PHE A 90 -10.56 -0.39 -6.30
C PHE A 90 -11.36 -0.53 -5.00
N ILE A 91 -10.70 -0.94 -3.91
CA ILE A 91 -11.31 -1.02 -2.58
C ILE A 91 -11.85 0.35 -2.17
N THR A 92 -11.07 1.43 -2.36
CA THR A 92 -11.50 2.78 -1.98
C THR A 92 -12.73 3.26 -2.77
N MET A 93 -12.73 3.09 -4.09
CA MET A 93 -13.85 3.55 -4.93
C MET A 93 -15.19 2.91 -4.56
N LYS A 94 -15.18 1.67 -4.05
CA LYS A 94 -16.41 0.92 -3.72
C LYS A 94 -16.98 1.28 -2.34
N VAL A 95 -16.20 1.86 -1.42
CA VAL A 95 -16.68 2.22 -0.06
C VAL A 95 -17.64 3.40 -0.09
N GLU A 96 -17.29 4.45 -0.82
CA GLU A 96 -18.01 5.71 -0.79
C GLU A 96 -19.50 5.59 -1.19
N PRO A 97 -19.87 4.90 -2.29
CA PRO A 97 -21.27 4.69 -2.63
C PRO A 97 -21.99 3.68 -1.72
N SER A 98 -21.29 2.67 -1.17
CA SER A 98 -21.87 1.68 -0.25
C SER A 98 -22.27 2.30 1.09
N VAL A 99 -21.51 3.30 1.54
CA VAL A 99 -21.79 4.03 2.78
C VAL A 99 -23.04 4.90 2.68
N GLN A 100 -23.27 5.56 1.54
CA GLN A 100 -24.43 6.43 1.35
C GLN A 100 -25.76 5.67 1.33
N ASN A 101 -25.79 4.47 0.75
CA ASN A 101 -27.03 3.74 0.49
C ASN A 101 -27.68 3.07 1.72
N SER A 102 -26.91 2.83 2.79
CA SER A 102 -27.37 2.12 3.99
C SER A 102 -27.87 3.05 5.12
N ASN A 103 -27.97 4.36 4.87
CA ASN A 103 -28.44 5.36 5.84
C ASN A 103 -29.94 5.28 6.21
N LYS A 104 -30.72 4.41 5.56
CA LYS A 104 -32.19 4.44 5.67
C LYS A 104 -32.79 3.67 6.87
N LEU A 105 -32.03 2.85 7.62
CA LEU A 105 -32.62 1.95 8.63
C LEU A 105 -31.89 1.81 9.99
N SER A 106 -30.89 2.65 10.32
CA SER A 106 -30.00 2.40 11.46
C SER A 106 -30.34 3.22 12.73
N ASN A 107 -30.36 2.56 13.89
CA ASN A 107 -30.53 3.15 15.22
C ASN A 107 -29.38 4.14 15.60
N ARG A 108 -29.60 5.11 16.51
CA ARG A 108 -28.66 6.23 16.77
C ARG A 108 -27.24 5.78 17.15
N LYS A 109 -27.12 4.78 18.04
CA LYS A 109 -25.82 4.20 18.48
C LYS A 109 -25.06 3.52 17.34
N SER A 110 -25.78 2.84 16.45
CA SER A 110 -25.23 2.24 15.21
C SER A 110 -24.66 3.32 14.28
N ARG A 111 -25.37 4.45 14.17
CA ARG A 111 -24.97 5.57 13.33
C ARG A 111 -23.70 6.27 13.82
N GLU A 112 -23.50 6.38 15.14
CA GLU A 112 -22.28 6.95 15.74
C GLU A 112 -21.06 6.02 15.58
N SER A 113 -21.21 4.72 15.88
CA SER A 113 -20.13 3.73 15.66
C SER A 113 -19.69 3.71 14.19
N ARG A 114 -20.66 3.73 13.26
CA ARG A 114 -20.38 3.76 11.83
C ARG A 114 -19.69 5.05 11.37
N LYS A 115 -20.07 6.22 11.91
CA LYS A 115 -19.37 7.48 11.64
C LYS A 115 -17.91 7.40 12.08
N MET A 116 -17.64 6.78 13.22
CA MET A 116 -16.27 6.56 13.69
C MET A 116 -15.50 5.62 12.75
N GLU A 117 -16.10 4.51 12.33
CA GLU A 117 -15.49 3.59 11.34
C GLU A 117 -15.19 4.27 10.00
N ILE A 118 -16.10 5.12 9.50
CA ILE A 118 -15.88 5.88 8.26
C ILE A 118 -14.72 6.86 8.43
N ARG A 119 -14.63 7.57 9.56
CA ARG A 119 -13.49 8.46 9.85
C ARG A 119 -12.18 7.70 9.90
N LEU A 120 -12.17 6.56 10.60
CA LEU A 120 -11.01 5.67 10.69
C LEU A 120 -10.61 5.05 9.34
N PHE A 121 -11.58 4.80 8.46
CA PHE A 121 -11.33 4.39 7.08
C PHE A 121 -10.73 5.54 6.27
N LYS A 122 -11.33 6.74 6.34
CA LYS A 122 -10.80 7.94 5.67
C LYS A 122 -9.38 8.26 6.13
N GLN A 123 -9.08 8.10 7.42
CA GLN A 123 -7.74 8.23 7.95
C GLN A 123 -6.80 7.20 7.32
N ALA A 124 -7.10 5.90 7.42
CA ALA A 124 -6.26 4.84 6.84
C ALA A 124 -6.10 4.95 5.31
N PHE A 125 -7.07 5.57 4.62
CA PHE A 125 -6.98 5.90 3.21
C PHE A 125 -6.10 7.13 2.96
N SER A 126 -6.28 8.20 3.72
CA SER A 126 -5.44 9.40 3.67
C SER A 126 -3.98 9.01 3.81
N GLN A 127 -3.62 8.10 4.72
CA GLN A 127 -2.26 7.57 4.89
C GLN A 127 -1.72 6.81 3.66
N SER A 128 -2.61 6.31 2.78
CA SER A 128 -2.19 5.60 1.57
C SER A 128 -1.81 6.55 0.42
N VAL A 129 -2.36 7.77 0.39
CA VAL A 129 -2.09 8.76 -0.67
C VAL A 129 -0.63 9.26 -0.64
N PRO A 130 -0.08 9.69 0.50
CA PRO A 130 1.32 10.10 0.62
C PRO A 130 2.29 8.94 0.36
N LEU A 131 1.90 7.70 0.71
CA LEU A 131 2.68 6.52 0.39
C LEU A 131 2.80 6.31 -1.14
N ILE A 132 1.69 6.39 -1.87
CA ILE A 132 1.70 6.30 -3.34
C ILE A 132 2.50 7.45 -3.95
N LEU A 133 2.29 8.67 -3.47
CA LEU A 133 3.05 9.83 -3.91
C LEU A 133 4.55 9.62 -3.70
N THR A 134 4.95 9.06 -2.56
CA THR A 134 6.36 8.74 -2.28
C THR A 134 6.92 7.77 -3.30
N PHE A 135 6.23 6.65 -3.54
CA PHE A 135 6.66 5.68 -4.55
C PHE A 135 6.75 6.29 -5.95
N CYS A 136 5.74 7.05 -6.38
CA CYS A 136 5.75 7.69 -7.69
C CYS A 136 6.88 8.72 -7.81
N SER A 137 7.13 9.50 -6.77
CA SER A 137 8.18 10.52 -6.80
C SER A 137 9.57 9.90 -6.90
N PHE A 138 9.89 8.90 -6.06
CA PHE A 138 11.18 8.21 -6.16
C PHE A 138 11.32 7.39 -7.45
N ALA A 139 10.23 6.76 -7.92
CA ALA A 139 10.27 5.93 -9.12
C ALA A 139 10.34 6.75 -10.40
N TYR A 140 9.70 7.93 -10.48
CA TYR A 140 9.55 8.66 -11.76
C TYR A 140 10.01 10.11 -11.73
N ILE A 141 9.94 10.82 -10.59
CA ILE A 141 10.20 12.28 -10.53
C ILE A 141 11.66 12.58 -10.18
N THR A 142 12.13 12.12 -9.02
CA THR A 142 13.51 12.32 -8.55
C THR A 142 14.58 12.00 -9.60
N PRO A 143 14.43 10.96 -10.44
CA PRO A 143 15.45 10.56 -11.40
C PRO A 143 15.42 11.35 -12.71
N LEU A 144 14.49 12.31 -12.87
CA LEU A 144 14.50 13.28 -13.97
C LEU A 144 15.48 14.42 -13.72
N TYR A 145 15.93 14.59 -12.47
CA TYR A 145 16.93 15.59 -12.13
C TYR A 145 18.31 15.00 -12.27
N ASP A 146 19.21 15.71 -12.92
CA ASP A 146 20.61 15.28 -13.05
C ASP A 146 21.44 15.72 -11.85
N ASP A 147 21.14 16.89 -11.27
CA ASP A 147 21.90 17.46 -10.17
C ASP A 147 21.43 16.99 -8.78
N ASP A 148 22.39 16.94 -7.86
CA ASP A 148 22.16 16.44 -6.50
C ASP A 148 21.28 17.37 -5.66
N PHE A 149 21.24 18.67 -5.97
CA PHE A 149 20.47 19.64 -5.20
C PHE A 149 18.96 19.50 -5.47
N HIS A 150 18.54 19.38 -6.73
CA HIS A 150 17.14 19.15 -7.07
C HIS A 150 16.67 17.75 -6.65
N LYS A 151 17.54 16.73 -6.71
CA LYS A 151 17.25 15.42 -6.10
C LYS A 151 16.99 15.56 -4.60
N PHE A 152 17.88 16.23 -3.86
CA PHE A 152 17.72 16.48 -2.43
C PHE A 152 16.42 17.23 -2.12
N LEU A 153 16.10 18.29 -2.87
CA LEU A 153 14.88 19.07 -2.67
C LEU A 153 13.62 18.22 -2.94
N SER A 154 13.62 17.44 -4.02
CA SER A 154 12.53 16.54 -4.39
C SER A 154 12.27 15.49 -3.31
N THR A 155 13.31 14.78 -2.86
CA THR A 155 13.18 13.75 -1.83
C THR A 155 12.76 14.33 -0.49
N THR A 156 13.28 15.51 -0.14
CA THR A 156 12.93 16.21 1.10
C THR A 156 11.48 16.69 1.08
N LEU A 157 11.00 17.25 -0.03
CA LEU A 157 9.62 17.67 -0.18
C LEU A 157 8.66 16.49 -0.04
N VAL A 158 8.97 15.39 -0.72
CA VAL A 158 8.18 14.14 -0.65
C VAL A 158 8.16 13.60 0.77
N TRP A 159 9.29 13.61 1.46
CA TRP A 159 9.37 13.20 2.87
C TRP A 159 8.44 14.04 3.77
N HIS A 160 8.46 15.37 3.61
CA HIS A 160 7.58 16.25 4.38
C HIS A 160 6.10 16.05 4.05
N ILE A 161 5.75 15.79 2.79
CA ILE A 161 4.36 15.47 2.41
C ILE A 161 3.95 14.11 2.95
N ALA A 162 4.84 13.11 2.89
CA ALA A 162 4.62 11.76 3.38
C ALA A 162 4.27 11.77 4.87
N HIS A 163 5.09 12.44 5.67
CA HIS A 163 4.93 12.48 7.13
C HIS A 163 3.98 13.56 7.62
N GLY A 164 3.84 14.67 6.89
CA GLY A 164 2.92 15.75 7.24
C GLY A 164 1.45 15.39 7.05
N LEU A 165 1.13 14.48 6.11
CA LEU A 165 -0.23 13.98 5.86
C LEU A 165 -0.57 12.69 6.61
N ASP A 166 0.43 12.03 7.21
CA ASP A 166 0.25 10.84 8.07
C ASP A 166 -0.09 11.21 9.53
N GLY A 167 0.02 12.51 9.87
CA GLY A 167 -0.31 13.13 11.17
C GLY A 167 -1.79 13.41 11.40
#